data_AF-A0A4R5A970-F1
#
_entry.id   AF-A0A4R5A970-F1
#
_cell.length_a   1.000
_cell.length_b   1.000
_cell.length_c   1.000
_cell.angle_alpha   90.00
_cell.angle_beta   90.00
_cell.angle_gamma   90.00
#
_symmetry.space_group_name_H-M   'P 1'
#
loop_
_entity.id
_entity.type
_entity.pdbx_description
1 polymer ?
#
loop_
_entity_poly.entity_id
_entity_poly.type
_entity_poly.pdbx_seq_one_letter_code
_entity_poly.pdbx_strand_id
1 'polypeptide(L)'
;MRIEGADRRRVPARVLLRGEPDGWHCVVVDDSGAERRSDFAGAGIRWQTGRASDPEPPWWHRRLCETAEGLREAIAERLTDATFREFGAEAVITWFAVDEPVAWEGLVTLQEADPARFPGRVAPYVITLEPGRGALLPGADLLFSTQAPDAWTALATVAERCGTPPPKASLLCGWADHRSVRVGRGRLALSTDRGEDCVERLAEIFGTRGPGWSGNPEMRLRLDGVDLLDEPACDVVALFRDLGHEVVRRGRTARLADLLFSTQAPDAWTALATVAERCGT
;
A
#
# COMPACT_ATOMS: atom_id res chain seq x y z
N MET A 1 26.25 33.77 28.09
CA MET A 1 25.53 32.49 28.23
C MET A 1 25.58 31.80 26.88
N ARG A 2 26.22 30.63 26.80
CA ARG A 2 26.49 29.89 25.57
C ARG A 2 25.19 29.39 24.93
N ILE A 3 25.05 29.60 23.62
CA ILE A 3 24.15 28.83 22.76
C ILE A 3 25.03 27.69 22.20
N GLU A 4 25.05 26.56 22.90
CA GLU A 4 25.61 25.27 22.47
C GLU A 4 24.41 24.29 22.45
N GLY A 5 24.06 23.56 21.40
CA GLY A 5 24.63 23.41 20.07
C GLY A 5 23.55 22.85 19.13
N ALA A 6 23.89 22.90 17.84
CA ALA A 6 23.06 22.57 16.69
C ALA A 6 22.19 21.30 16.84
N ASP A 7 20.97 21.41 16.34
CA ASP A 7 20.08 20.32 15.97
C ASP A 7 20.80 19.41 14.95
N ARG A 8 21.61 18.47 15.46
CA ARG A 8 22.21 17.42 14.64
C ARG A 8 21.07 16.53 14.19
N ARG A 9 20.87 16.42 12.87
CA ARG A 9 19.98 15.44 12.22
C ARG A 9 20.26 14.06 12.82
N ARG A 10 19.31 13.52 13.59
CA ARG A 10 19.50 12.30 14.40
C ARG A 10 19.01 11.07 13.66
N VAL A 11 19.84 10.03 13.61
CA VAL A 11 19.55 8.82 12.85
C VAL A 11 18.62 7.92 13.67
N PRO A 12 17.49 7.43 13.09
CA PRO A 12 16.66 6.45 13.76
C PRO A 12 17.44 5.16 14.00
N ALA A 13 17.41 4.64 15.24
CA ALA A 13 18.15 3.45 15.65
C ALA A 13 17.21 2.27 15.95
N ARG A 14 16.05 2.54 16.57
CA ARG A 14 15.08 1.52 16.97
C ARG A 14 13.65 1.99 16.71
N VAL A 15 12.75 1.04 16.49
CA VAL A 15 11.31 1.30 16.39
C VAL A 15 10.55 0.28 17.21
N LEU A 16 9.54 0.73 17.94
CA LEU A 16 8.63 -0.11 18.69
C LEU A 16 7.24 0.02 18.07
N LEU A 17 6.55 -1.09 17.84
CA LEU A 17 5.13 -1.12 17.47
C LEU A 17 4.37 -1.85 18.58
N ARG A 18 3.32 -1.23 19.09
CA ARG A 18 2.49 -1.79 20.17
C ARG A 18 1.01 -1.59 19.90
N GLY A 19 0.26 -2.67 20.05
CA GLY A 19 -1.18 -2.68 20.12
C GLY A 19 -1.65 -2.54 21.56
N GLU A 20 -2.58 -1.63 21.79
CA GLU A 20 -3.28 -1.38 23.04
C GLU A 20 -4.78 -1.64 22.86
N PRO A 21 -5.58 -1.71 23.94
CA PRO A 21 -7.01 -2.00 23.83
C PRO A 21 -7.78 -1.05 22.89
N ASP A 22 -7.34 0.20 22.81
CA ASP A 22 -8.04 1.28 22.10
C ASP A 22 -7.35 1.71 20.80
N GLY A 23 -6.18 1.15 20.47
CA GLY A 23 -5.49 1.49 19.22
C GLY A 23 -4.10 0.93 19.13
N TRP A 24 -3.35 1.38 18.12
CA TRP A 24 -1.94 1.03 17.93
C TRP A 24 -1.09 2.27 17.96
N HIS A 25 0.15 2.14 18.42
CA HIS A 25 1.11 3.24 18.37
C HIS A 25 2.50 2.72 18.00
N CYS A 26 3.31 3.60 17.41
CA CYS A 26 4.74 3.37 17.24
C CYS A 26 5.57 4.39 18.00
N VAL A 27 6.74 3.95 18.45
CA VAL A 27 7.78 4.83 19.00
C VAL A 27 9.04 4.64 18.17
N VAL A 28 9.56 5.73 17.60
CA VAL A 28 10.87 5.75 16.95
C VAL A 28 11.88 6.32 17.93
N VAL A 29 12.94 5.57 18.19
CA VAL A 29 14.05 5.96 19.07
C VAL A 29 15.27 6.24 18.21
N ASP A 30 15.87 7.42 18.38
CA ASP A 30 17.10 7.78 17.67
C ASP A 30 18.37 7.25 18.37
N ASP A 31 19.51 7.47 17.74
CA ASP A 31 20.84 7.09 18.23
C ASP A 31 21.24 7.72 19.57
N SER A 32 20.61 8.83 19.95
CA SER A 32 20.78 9.49 21.25
C SER A 32 19.82 8.99 22.33
N GLY A 33 18.86 8.13 21.97
CA GLY A 33 17.82 7.62 22.85
C GLY A 33 16.59 8.52 22.95
N ALA A 34 16.46 9.56 22.12
CA ALA A 34 15.25 10.38 22.15
C ALA A 34 14.10 9.67 21.42
N GLU A 35 12.91 9.78 21.99
CA GLU A 35 11.72 9.05 21.54
C GLU A 35 10.72 9.96 20.82
N ARG A 36 10.16 9.48 19.71
CA ARG A 36 9.04 10.10 19.00
C ARG A 36 7.91 9.11 18.86
N ARG A 37 6.75 9.42 19.46
CA ARG A 37 5.54 8.60 19.40
C ARG A 37 4.61 9.05 18.27
N SER A 38 3.94 8.09 17.64
CA SER A 38 2.83 8.34 16.71
C SER A 38 1.75 7.29 16.90
N ASP A 39 0.49 7.73 16.96
CA ASP A 39 -0.66 6.84 17.09
C ASP A 39 -1.29 6.54 15.71
N PHE A 40 -1.87 5.34 15.56
CA PHE A 40 -2.57 4.92 14.37
C PHE A 40 -4.07 4.89 14.61
N ALA A 41 -4.84 5.46 13.68
CA ALA A 41 -6.29 5.35 13.69
C ALA A 41 -6.73 3.92 13.40
N GLY A 42 -7.71 3.42 14.13
CA GLY A 42 -8.27 2.09 13.93
C GLY A 42 -8.71 1.43 15.24
N ALA A 43 -9.18 0.20 15.13
CA ALA A 43 -9.48 -0.61 16.30
C ALA A 43 -8.17 -1.03 17.01
N GLY A 44 -8.22 -1.07 18.33
CA GLY A 44 -7.16 -1.67 19.14
C GLY A 44 -7.19 -3.20 19.11
N ILE A 45 -6.49 -3.81 20.06
CA ILE A 45 -6.33 -5.28 20.11
C ILE A 45 -7.52 -6.01 20.73
N ARG A 46 -8.40 -5.28 21.41
CA ARG A 46 -9.52 -5.87 22.14
C ARG A 46 -10.68 -6.15 21.18
N TRP A 47 -11.20 -7.37 21.23
CA TRP A 47 -12.51 -7.67 20.66
C TRP A 47 -13.60 -6.89 21.41
N GLN A 48 -14.25 -5.95 20.72
CA GLN A 48 -15.34 -5.16 21.29
C GLN A 48 -16.61 -5.38 20.45
N THR A 49 -17.39 -6.41 20.77
CA THR A 49 -18.83 -6.36 20.53
C THR A 49 -19.52 -5.78 21.76
N GLY A 50 -20.69 -5.15 21.58
CA GLY A 50 -21.40 -4.38 22.61
C GLY A 50 -21.79 -5.11 23.92
N ARG A 51 -21.30 -6.33 24.16
CA ARG A 51 -21.36 -7.05 25.43
C ARG A 51 -19.96 -7.55 25.81
N ALA A 52 -19.52 -7.21 27.02
CA ALA A 52 -18.17 -7.49 27.54
C ALA A 52 -17.80 -8.99 27.69
N SER A 53 -18.66 -9.92 27.26
CA SER A 53 -18.54 -11.37 27.50
C SER A 53 -18.55 -12.22 26.23
N ASP A 54 -18.60 -11.62 25.04
CA ASP A 54 -18.59 -12.44 23.82
C ASP A 54 -17.18 -13.02 23.61
N PRO A 55 -17.05 -14.34 23.37
CA PRO A 55 -15.76 -14.94 23.12
C PRO A 55 -15.14 -14.35 21.85
N GLU A 56 -13.81 -14.21 21.86
CA GLU A 56 -13.09 -13.79 20.67
C GLU A 56 -13.33 -14.79 19.54
N PRO A 57 -13.75 -14.32 18.35
CA PRO A 57 -13.99 -15.22 17.25
C PRO A 57 -12.66 -15.80 16.74
N PRO A 58 -12.64 -17.03 16.20
CA PRO A 58 -11.41 -17.68 15.74
C PRO A 58 -10.61 -16.90 14.68
N TRP A 59 -11.26 -15.99 13.95
CA TRP A 59 -10.63 -15.14 12.95
C TRP A 59 -9.99 -13.87 13.52
N TRP A 60 -10.24 -13.52 14.80
CA TRP A 60 -9.75 -12.29 15.42
C TRP A 60 -8.23 -12.22 15.47
N HIS A 61 -7.58 -13.30 15.90
CA HIS A 61 -6.13 -13.38 15.95
C HIS A 61 -5.51 -13.17 14.56
N ARG A 62 -6.04 -13.83 13.52
CA ARG A 62 -5.60 -13.62 12.14
C ARG A 62 -5.74 -12.16 11.71
N ARG A 63 -6.85 -11.51 12.05
CA ARG A 63 -7.08 -10.09 11.77
C ARG A 63 -6.06 -9.19 12.48
N LEU A 64 -5.68 -9.50 13.71
CA LEU A 64 -4.62 -8.78 14.43
C LEU A 64 -3.25 -8.98 13.76
N CYS A 65 -2.91 -10.20 13.35
CA CYS A 65 -1.67 -10.45 12.59
C CYS A 65 -1.62 -9.63 11.30
N GLU A 66 -2.71 -9.65 10.51
CA GLU A 66 -2.83 -8.87 9.28
C GLU A 66 -2.71 -7.36 9.55
N THR A 67 -3.27 -6.87 10.66
CA THR A 67 -3.17 -5.47 11.08
C THR A 67 -1.75 -5.10 11.48
N ALA A 68 -1.11 -5.90 12.34
CA ALA A 68 0.26 -5.68 12.80
C ALA A 68 1.26 -5.69 11.63
N GLU A 69 1.09 -6.61 10.67
CA GLU A 69 1.92 -6.67 9.47
C GLU A 69 1.74 -5.41 8.60
N GLY A 70 0.49 -4.98 8.35
CA GLY A 70 0.21 -3.75 7.61
C GLY A 70 0.77 -2.50 8.29
N LEU A 71 0.75 -2.46 9.63
CA LEU A 71 1.35 -1.36 10.40
C LEU A 71 2.88 -1.37 10.31
N ARG A 72 3.53 -2.53 10.39
CA ARG A 72 4.98 -2.64 10.20
C ARG A 72 5.40 -2.20 8.79
N GLU A 73 4.61 -2.55 7.78
CA GLU A 73 4.78 -2.10 6.40
C GLU A 73 4.69 -0.56 6.29
N ALA A 74 3.62 0.04 6.84
CA ALA A 74 3.42 1.49 6.81
C ALA A 74 4.50 2.25 7.61
N ILE A 75 4.96 1.71 8.73
CA ILE A 75 6.05 2.27 9.53
C ILE A 75 7.36 2.25 8.75
N ALA A 76 7.69 1.13 8.10
CA ALA A 76 8.89 1.01 7.29
C ALA A 76 8.89 2.04 6.16
N GLU A 77 7.77 2.21 5.45
CA GLU A 77 7.63 3.21 4.38
C GLU A 77 7.84 4.64 4.90
N ARG A 78 7.13 5.02 5.97
CA ARG A 78 7.24 6.36 6.57
C ARG A 78 8.64 6.67 7.07
N LEU A 79 9.28 5.70 7.73
CA LEU A 79 10.62 5.89 8.26
C LEU A 79 11.64 6.00 7.13
N THR A 80 11.51 5.18 6.10
CA THR A 80 12.35 5.24 4.90
C THR A 80 12.23 6.59 4.21
N ASP A 81 11.02 7.15 4.10
CA ASP A 81 10.80 8.47 3.51
C ASP A 81 11.33 9.63 4.34
N ALA A 82 11.17 9.57 5.66
CA ALA A 82 11.77 10.56 6.54
C ALA A 82 13.30 10.52 6.42
N THR A 83 13.87 9.31 6.46
CA THR A 83 15.32 9.09 6.38
C THR A 83 15.88 9.52 5.03
N PHE A 84 15.20 9.22 3.93
CA PHE A 84 15.63 9.63 2.60
C PHE A 84 15.62 11.16 2.45
N ARG A 85 14.55 11.83 2.91
CA ARG A 85 14.47 13.30 2.86
C ARG A 85 15.56 13.97 3.69
N GLU A 86 15.91 13.39 4.83
CA GLU A 86 16.84 13.99 5.78
C GLU A 86 18.31 13.64 5.49
N PHE A 87 18.59 12.42 5.05
CA PHE A 87 19.94 11.86 4.92
C PHE A 87 20.29 11.36 3.51
N GLY A 88 19.33 11.27 2.59
CA GLY A 88 19.55 10.68 1.26
C GLY A 88 19.78 9.16 1.28
N ALA A 89 19.44 8.50 2.39
CA ALA A 89 19.59 7.07 2.62
C ALA A 89 18.24 6.43 2.94
N GLU A 90 18.13 5.11 2.78
CA GLU A 90 16.92 4.37 3.13
C GLU A 90 17.07 3.66 4.48
N ALA A 91 15.98 3.62 5.24
CA ALA A 91 15.91 2.88 6.48
C ALA A 91 15.46 1.45 6.20
N VAL A 92 16.22 0.47 6.70
CA VAL A 92 15.83 -0.94 6.73
C VAL A 92 15.50 -1.30 8.16
N ILE A 93 14.34 -1.92 8.36
CA ILE A 93 13.90 -2.34 9.69
C ILE A 93 13.92 -3.87 9.77
N THR A 94 14.76 -4.40 10.64
CA THR A 94 14.73 -5.82 11.01
C THR A 94 13.81 -5.98 12.22
N TRP A 95 12.66 -6.61 12.03
CA TRP A 95 11.64 -6.77 13.07
C TRP A 95 11.81 -8.06 13.89
N PHE A 96 11.52 -7.96 15.18
CA PHE A 96 11.53 -9.02 16.17
C PHE A 96 10.21 -9.02 16.92
N ALA A 97 9.56 -10.18 17.00
CA ALA A 97 8.35 -10.34 17.80
C ALA A 97 8.73 -10.32 19.29
N VAL A 98 8.08 -9.44 20.06
CA VAL A 98 8.22 -9.41 21.53
C VAL A 98 7.03 -10.12 22.16
N ASP A 99 5.83 -9.86 21.64
CA ASP A 99 4.58 -10.52 22.03
C ASP A 99 3.65 -10.57 20.81
N GLU A 100 3.60 -11.69 20.11
CA GLU A 100 2.85 -11.81 18.87
C GLU A 100 1.34 -11.98 19.15
N PRO A 101 0.44 -11.23 18.47
CA PRO A 101 0.67 -10.32 17.34
C PRO A 101 0.84 -8.84 17.70
N VAL A 102 0.81 -8.49 18.99
CA VAL A 102 0.53 -7.13 19.48
C VAL A 102 1.76 -6.27 19.74
N ALA A 103 2.95 -6.83 19.91
CA ALA A 103 4.16 -6.08 20.23
C ALA A 103 5.40 -6.56 19.45
N TRP A 104 6.07 -5.59 18.81
CA TRP A 104 7.22 -5.80 17.96
C TRP A 104 8.29 -4.74 18.22
N GLU A 105 9.54 -5.15 18.11
CA GLU A 105 10.70 -4.27 18.14
C GLU A 105 11.45 -4.38 16.81
N GLY A 106 11.91 -3.25 16.27
CA GLY A 106 12.63 -3.14 15.03
C GLY A 106 13.99 -2.49 15.24
N LEU A 107 15.05 -3.13 14.77
CA LEU A 107 16.37 -2.50 14.65
C LEU A 107 16.45 -1.78 13.29
N VAL A 108 16.86 -0.52 13.31
CA VAL A 108 16.96 0.31 12.10
C VAL A 108 18.41 0.37 11.65
N THR A 109 18.64 0.03 10.39
CA THR A 109 19.91 0.26 9.71
C THR A 109 19.70 1.19 8.52
N LEU A 110 20.77 1.85 8.08
CA LEU A 110 20.76 2.69 6.88
C LEU A 110 21.40 1.96 5.72
N GLN A 111 20.84 2.14 4.53
CA GLN A 111 21.40 1.68 3.27
C GLN A 111 21.37 2.80 2.22
N GLU A 112 22.10 2.61 1.13
CA GLU A 112 22.01 3.51 -0.03
C GLU A 112 20.59 3.61 -0.56
N ALA A 113 20.21 4.78 -1.05
CA ALA A 113 18.88 4.97 -1.59
C ALA A 113 18.62 4.10 -2.83
N ASP A 114 17.43 3.50 -2.90
CA ASP A 114 16.99 2.77 -4.07
C ASP A 114 17.14 3.65 -5.33
N PRO A 115 17.82 3.18 -6.39
CA PRO A 115 17.91 3.90 -7.66
C PRO A 115 16.57 4.38 -8.20
N ALA A 116 15.46 3.68 -7.91
CA ALA A 116 14.10 4.07 -8.30
C ALA A 116 13.61 5.38 -7.65
N ARG A 117 14.28 5.87 -6.61
CA ARG A 117 14.08 7.22 -6.03
C ARG A 117 14.41 8.33 -7.03
N PHE A 118 15.25 8.04 -8.01
CA PHE A 118 15.78 9.01 -8.96
C PHE A 118 15.12 8.82 -10.34
N PRO A 119 14.47 9.85 -10.89
CA PRO A 119 13.81 9.76 -12.19
C PRO A 119 14.72 9.20 -13.28
N GLY A 120 14.21 8.23 -14.05
CA GLY A 120 14.87 7.67 -15.22
C GLY A 120 15.95 6.61 -14.96
N ARG A 121 16.26 6.28 -13.69
CA ARG A 121 17.25 5.23 -13.36
C ARG A 121 16.72 3.81 -13.42
N VAL A 122 15.42 3.62 -13.21
CA VAL A 122 14.74 2.32 -13.21
C VAL A 122 13.52 2.43 -14.11
N ALA A 123 13.33 1.45 -15.00
CA ALA A 123 12.13 1.40 -15.84
C ALA A 123 10.90 1.02 -14.98
N PRO A 124 9.75 1.70 -15.16
CA PRO A 124 8.55 1.36 -14.43
C PRO A 124 7.97 0.01 -14.87
N TYR A 125 7.25 -0.64 -13.96
CA TYR A 125 6.41 -1.79 -14.27
C TYR A 125 5.05 -1.31 -14.75
N VAL A 126 4.91 -1.26 -16.07
CA VAL A 126 3.72 -0.72 -16.74
C VAL A 126 2.70 -1.82 -16.93
N ILE A 127 1.51 -1.63 -16.38
CA ILE A 127 0.33 -2.48 -16.57
C ILE A 127 -0.66 -1.69 -17.42
N THR A 128 -1.03 -2.22 -18.58
CA THR A 128 -1.99 -1.56 -19.48
C THR A 128 -3.36 -2.20 -19.31
N LEU A 129 -4.34 -1.44 -18.85
CA LEU A 129 -5.73 -1.86 -18.69
C LEU A 129 -6.44 -1.75 -20.04
N GLU A 130 -7.15 -2.82 -20.42
CA GLU A 130 -7.99 -2.88 -21.60
C GLU A 130 -9.46 -3.03 -21.17
N PRO A 131 -10.30 -1.99 -21.32
CA PRO A 131 -11.71 -2.02 -20.91
C PRO A 131 -12.47 -3.24 -21.42
N GLY A 132 -13.24 -3.88 -20.55
CA GLY A 132 -14.00 -5.09 -20.88
C GLY A 132 -13.17 -6.34 -21.22
N ARG A 133 -11.83 -6.25 -21.19
CA ARG A 133 -10.93 -7.36 -21.58
C ARG A 133 -10.04 -7.82 -20.43
N GLY A 134 -9.37 -6.89 -19.73
CA GLY A 134 -8.50 -7.21 -18.60
C GLY A 134 -7.28 -6.29 -18.52
N ALA A 135 -6.10 -6.86 -18.26
CA ALA A 135 -4.83 -6.12 -18.18
C ALA A 135 -3.71 -6.84 -18.92
N LEU A 136 -2.89 -6.06 -19.62
CA LEU A 136 -1.62 -6.49 -20.21
C LEU A 136 -0.48 -6.14 -19.25
N LEU A 137 0.28 -7.14 -18.85
CA LEU A 137 1.43 -7.00 -17.95
C LEU A 137 2.70 -7.27 -18.75
N PRO A 138 3.87 -6.81 -18.25
CA PRO A 138 5.15 -7.17 -18.82
C PRO A 138 5.38 -8.69 -18.76
N GLY A 139 5.09 -9.39 -19.86
CA GLY A 139 5.31 -10.82 -20.03
C GLY A 139 4.13 -11.73 -19.69
N ALA A 140 2.95 -11.18 -19.37
CA ALA A 140 1.73 -11.97 -19.15
C ALA A 140 0.47 -11.13 -19.39
N ASP A 141 -0.58 -11.74 -19.92
CA ASP A 141 -1.88 -11.09 -20.10
C ASP A 141 -2.89 -11.67 -19.11
N LEU A 142 -3.55 -10.80 -18.35
CA LEU A 142 -4.62 -11.13 -17.41
C LEU A 142 -5.96 -10.74 -18.03
N LEU A 143 -6.59 -11.66 -18.74
CA LEU A 143 -7.91 -11.47 -19.33
C LEU A 143 -8.99 -11.88 -18.33
N PHE A 144 -10.21 -11.33 -18.42
CA PHE A 144 -11.33 -11.80 -17.58
C PHE A 144 -11.74 -13.26 -17.87
N SER A 145 -11.33 -13.81 -19.02
CA SER A 145 -11.45 -15.25 -19.31
C SER A 145 -10.39 -16.11 -18.62
N THR A 146 -9.35 -15.51 -18.03
CA THR A 146 -8.24 -16.23 -17.39
C THR A 146 -8.75 -17.00 -16.16
N GLN A 147 -8.43 -18.29 -16.10
CA GLN A 147 -8.80 -19.12 -14.96
C GLN A 147 -7.95 -18.79 -13.73
N ALA A 148 -8.49 -19.04 -12.54
CA ALA A 148 -7.82 -18.73 -11.29
C ALA A 148 -6.35 -19.25 -11.20
N PRO A 149 -6.01 -20.50 -11.58
CA PRO A 149 -4.64 -20.99 -11.52
C PRO A 149 -3.65 -20.18 -12.36
N ASP A 150 -4.07 -19.75 -13.55
CA ASP A 150 -3.25 -18.95 -14.46
C ASP A 150 -3.10 -17.52 -13.93
N ALA A 151 -4.16 -16.95 -13.35
CA ALA A 151 -4.12 -15.64 -12.71
C ALA A 151 -3.11 -15.62 -11.54
N TRP A 152 -3.06 -16.68 -10.73
CA TRP A 152 -2.10 -16.81 -9.64
C TRP A 152 -0.67 -17.01 -10.12
N THR A 153 -0.49 -17.74 -11.22
CA THR A 153 0.82 -17.93 -11.86
C THR A 153 1.36 -16.60 -12.41
N ALA A 154 0.50 -15.81 -13.06
CA ALA A 154 0.86 -14.49 -13.52
C ALA A 154 1.24 -13.57 -12.35
N LEU A 155 0.46 -13.57 -11.26
CA LEU A 155 0.76 -12.76 -10.07
C LEU A 155 2.08 -13.17 -9.39
N ALA A 156 2.40 -14.48 -9.37
CA ALA A 156 3.70 -14.98 -8.89
C ALA A 156 4.85 -14.54 -9.80
N THR A 157 4.65 -14.56 -11.12
CA THR A 157 5.63 -14.06 -12.10
C THR A 157 5.90 -12.56 -11.90
N VAL A 158 4.87 -11.77 -11.58
CA VAL A 158 5.04 -10.36 -11.19
C VAL A 158 5.93 -10.24 -9.95
N ALA A 159 5.67 -11.06 -8.93
CA ALA A 159 6.43 -11.05 -7.68
C ALA A 159 7.93 -11.30 -7.92
N GLU A 160 8.23 -12.37 -8.68
CA GLU A 160 9.59 -12.75 -9.03
C GLU A 160 10.30 -11.65 -9.81
N ARG A 161 9.63 -11.10 -10.83
CA ARG A 161 10.18 -10.04 -11.66
C ARG A 161 10.45 -8.74 -10.89
N CYS A 162 9.62 -8.44 -9.90
CA CYS A 162 9.76 -7.23 -9.07
C CYS A 162 10.63 -7.47 -7.83
N GLY A 163 11.15 -8.69 -7.62
CA GLY A 163 11.93 -9.03 -6.43
C GLY A 163 11.15 -8.89 -5.12
N THR A 164 9.82 -9.07 -5.17
CA THR A 164 8.94 -8.92 -4.00
C THR A 164 8.50 -10.29 -3.46
N PRO A 165 8.00 -10.36 -2.21
CA PRO A 165 7.41 -11.58 -1.67
C PRO A 165 6.30 -12.16 -2.57
N PRO A 166 6.05 -13.47 -2.50
CA PRO A 166 5.02 -14.14 -3.31
C PRO A 166 3.61 -13.60 -3.02
N PRO A 167 2.66 -13.84 -3.94
CA PRO A 167 1.29 -13.34 -3.79
C PRO A 167 0.66 -13.77 -2.47
N LYS A 168 0.11 -12.79 -1.75
CA LYS A 168 -0.52 -12.98 -0.45
C LYS A 168 -2.03 -13.04 -0.60
N ALA A 169 -2.64 -14.10 -0.10
CA ALA A 169 -4.08 -14.23 0.00
C ALA A 169 -4.65 -13.31 1.09
N SER A 170 -5.82 -12.74 0.86
CA SER A 170 -6.58 -11.98 1.87
C SER A 170 -8.05 -12.32 1.78
N LEU A 171 -8.75 -12.31 2.91
CA LEU A 171 -10.19 -12.57 2.93
C LEU A 171 -10.94 -11.29 2.50
N LEU A 172 -11.61 -11.32 1.36
CA LEU A 172 -12.46 -10.22 0.90
C LEU A 172 -13.86 -10.74 0.56
N CYS A 173 -14.86 -10.30 1.32
CA CYS A 173 -16.24 -10.75 1.14
C CYS A 173 -16.76 -10.38 -0.25
N GLY A 174 -17.41 -11.33 -0.92
CA GLY A 174 -17.99 -11.14 -2.25
C GLY A 174 -17.13 -11.70 -3.40
N TRP A 175 -15.97 -12.28 -3.10
CA TRP A 175 -15.12 -12.96 -4.08
C TRP A 175 -14.84 -14.41 -3.66
N ALA A 176 -14.51 -15.26 -4.64
CA ALA A 176 -14.10 -16.64 -4.40
C ALA A 176 -12.70 -16.72 -3.78
N ASP A 177 -11.76 -15.93 -4.28
CA ASP A 177 -10.42 -15.73 -3.71
C ASP A 177 -9.92 -14.32 -4.05
N HIS A 178 -8.95 -13.83 -3.28
CA HIS A 178 -8.32 -12.53 -3.49
C HIS A 178 -6.85 -12.60 -3.08
N ARG A 179 -5.96 -12.24 -4.00
CA ARG A 179 -4.51 -12.22 -3.74
C ARG A 179 -3.89 -10.93 -4.22
N SER A 180 -2.82 -10.52 -3.56
CA SER A 180 -2.08 -9.32 -3.92
C SER A 180 -0.58 -9.53 -3.88
N VAL A 181 0.13 -8.78 -4.72
CA VAL A 181 1.59 -8.70 -4.78
C VAL A 181 2.01 -7.24 -4.71
N ARG A 182 3.20 -7.01 -4.16
CA ARG A 182 3.82 -5.68 -4.17
C ARG A 182 4.54 -5.45 -5.51
N VAL A 183 4.51 -4.21 -5.99
CA VAL A 183 5.27 -3.76 -7.17
C VAL A 183 5.88 -2.41 -6.79
N GLY A 184 7.12 -2.42 -6.30
CA GLY A 184 7.69 -1.25 -5.64
C GLY A 184 6.85 -0.82 -4.44
N ARG A 185 6.30 0.40 -4.48
CA ARG A 185 5.29 0.89 -3.50
C ARG A 185 3.84 0.58 -3.87
N GLY A 186 3.63 0.17 -5.12
CA GLY A 186 2.31 -0.24 -5.57
C GLY A 186 1.93 -1.61 -5.03
N ARG A 187 0.64 -1.89 -5.10
CA ARG A 187 0.08 -3.22 -4.90
C ARG A 187 -0.79 -3.54 -6.10
N LEU A 188 -0.55 -4.69 -6.71
CA LEU A 188 -1.43 -5.30 -7.69
C LEU A 188 -2.18 -6.43 -7.00
N ALA A 189 -3.50 -6.41 -7.06
CA ALA A 189 -4.36 -7.42 -6.49
C ALA A 189 -5.35 -7.93 -7.55
N LEU A 190 -5.68 -9.21 -7.43
CA LEU A 190 -6.64 -9.88 -8.29
C LEU A 190 -7.69 -10.55 -7.41
N SER A 191 -8.94 -10.45 -7.82
CA SER A 191 -10.06 -11.17 -7.22
C SER A 191 -10.64 -12.12 -8.25
N THR A 192 -11.04 -13.31 -7.82
CA THR A 192 -11.69 -14.31 -8.67
C THR A 192 -13.15 -14.50 -8.26
N ASP A 193 -13.96 -14.92 -9.22
CA ASP A 193 -15.36 -15.29 -9.00
C ASP A 193 -15.72 -16.56 -9.79
N ARG A 194 -16.78 -17.23 -9.36
CA ARG A 194 -17.31 -18.43 -10.02
C ARG A 194 -18.49 -18.04 -10.90
N GLY A 195 -18.34 -18.25 -12.20
CA GLY A 195 -19.42 -18.05 -13.16
C GLY A 195 -20.51 -19.12 -13.05
N GLU A 196 -21.54 -19.00 -13.89
CA GLU A 196 -22.66 -19.95 -13.98
C GLU A 196 -22.21 -21.38 -14.35
N ASP A 197 -21.07 -21.49 -15.03
CA ASP A 197 -20.44 -22.77 -15.38
C ASP A 197 -19.59 -23.37 -14.24
N CYS A 198 -19.65 -22.76 -13.04
CA CYS A 198 -18.90 -23.12 -11.84
C CYS A 198 -17.36 -23.05 -12.01
N VAL A 199 -16.86 -22.48 -13.11
CA VAL A 199 -15.43 -22.28 -13.32
C VAL A 199 -15.01 -20.95 -12.71
N GLU A 200 -13.98 -21.00 -11.88
CA GLU A 200 -13.42 -19.84 -11.21
C GLU A 200 -12.48 -19.07 -12.14
N ARG A 201 -12.79 -17.79 -12.39
CA ARG A 201 -12.06 -16.92 -13.30
C ARG A 201 -11.72 -15.59 -12.65
N LEU A 202 -10.77 -14.90 -13.27
CA LEU A 202 -10.43 -13.53 -12.91
C LEU A 202 -11.67 -12.64 -13.06
N ALA A 203 -12.04 -11.97 -11.98
CA ALA A 203 -13.21 -11.12 -11.93
C ALA A 203 -12.84 -9.66 -11.67
N GLU A 204 -11.77 -9.38 -10.92
CA GLU A 204 -11.35 -7.99 -10.64
C GLU A 204 -9.83 -7.86 -10.71
N ILE A 205 -9.37 -6.75 -11.29
CA ILE A 205 -7.96 -6.34 -11.28
C ILE A 205 -7.89 -4.99 -10.56
N PHE A 206 -7.20 -4.97 -9.44
CA PHE A 206 -7.10 -3.81 -8.58
C PHE A 206 -5.65 -3.39 -8.41
N GLY A 207 -5.35 -2.14 -8.72
CA GLY A 207 -4.02 -1.58 -8.53
C GLY A 207 -4.09 -0.37 -7.60
N THR A 208 -3.27 -0.36 -6.56
CA THR A 208 -3.07 0.82 -5.71
C THR A 208 -1.62 1.26 -5.73
N ARG A 209 -1.40 2.56 -5.61
CA ARG A 209 -0.07 3.14 -5.43
C ARG A 209 -0.15 4.10 -4.26
N GLY A 210 0.71 3.89 -3.27
CA GLY A 210 0.86 4.84 -2.17
C GLY A 210 1.64 6.09 -2.62
N PRO A 211 1.46 7.25 -1.97
CA PRO A 211 2.18 8.45 -2.32
C PRO A 211 3.71 8.30 -2.15
N GLY A 212 4.45 9.11 -2.92
CA GLY A 212 5.90 9.23 -2.83
C GLY A 212 6.67 8.47 -3.90
N TRP A 213 7.86 8.97 -4.20
CA TRP A 213 8.77 8.37 -5.17
C TRP A 213 9.62 7.31 -4.49
N SER A 214 9.28 6.03 -4.62
CA SER A 214 10.25 4.92 -4.54
C SER A 214 9.61 3.56 -4.80
N GLY A 215 10.47 2.57 -4.98
CA GLY A 215 10.13 1.18 -5.16
C GLY A 215 10.64 0.75 -6.52
N ASN A 216 11.57 -0.18 -6.51
CA ASN A 216 12.04 -0.83 -7.72
C ASN A 216 11.16 -2.05 -8.03
N PRO A 217 10.45 -2.08 -9.17
CA PRO A 217 10.14 -0.98 -10.10
C PRO A 217 8.92 -0.14 -9.67
N GLU A 218 8.82 1.10 -10.18
CA GLU A 218 7.62 1.94 -9.99
C GLU A 218 6.43 1.31 -10.75
N MET A 219 5.35 0.98 -10.05
CA MET A 219 4.12 0.52 -10.70
C MET A 219 3.42 1.67 -11.44
N ARG A 220 3.06 1.45 -12.69
CA ARG A 220 2.28 2.40 -13.50
C ARG A 220 1.12 1.72 -14.17
N LEU A 221 -0.08 2.22 -13.91
CA LEU A 221 -1.29 1.72 -14.54
C LEU A 221 -1.61 2.63 -15.72
N ARG A 222 -1.91 2.06 -16.88
CA ARG A 222 -2.26 2.82 -18.08
C ARG A 222 -3.62 2.42 -18.60
N LEU A 223 -4.34 3.39 -19.12
CA LEU A 223 -5.59 3.18 -19.84
C LEU A 223 -5.57 4.06 -21.09
N ASP A 224 -5.73 3.47 -22.26
CA ASP A 224 -5.72 4.19 -23.56
C ASP A 224 -4.47 5.08 -23.75
N GLY A 225 -3.32 4.60 -23.27
CA GLY A 225 -2.04 5.31 -23.32
C GLY A 225 -1.88 6.41 -22.27
N VAL A 226 -2.90 6.68 -21.45
CA VAL A 226 -2.87 7.63 -20.34
C VAL A 226 -2.33 6.94 -19.08
N ASP A 227 -1.31 7.52 -18.45
CA ASP A 227 -0.78 7.08 -17.16
C ASP A 227 -1.77 7.50 -16.05
N LEU A 228 -2.31 6.52 -15.33
CA LEU A 228 -3.20 6.71 -14.20
C LEU A 228 -2.31 7.04 -12.98
N LEU A 229 -2.03 8.34 -12.82
CA LEU A 229 -1.12 8.86 -11.79
C LEU A 229 -1.56 8.52 -10.35
N ASP A 230 -0.59 8.64 -9.41
CA ASP A 230 -0.72 8.45 -7.94
C ASP A 230 -1.99 9.02 -7.34
N GLU A 231 -2.37 10.19 -7.81
CA GLU A 231 -3.63 10.82 -7.52
C GLU A 231 -4.37 10.82 -8.85
N PRO A 232 -5.52 10.12 -8.99
CA PRO A 232 -6.41 10.43 -10.08
C PRO A 232 -6.84 11.87 -9.82
N ALA A 233 -6.16 12.81 -10.48
CA ALA A 233 -6.57 14.20 -10.48
C ALA A 233 -8.07 14.18 -10.77
N CYS A 234 -8.86 15.02 -10.10
CA CYS A 234 -10.28 15.15 -10.42
C CYS A 234 -10.49 15.25 -11.94
N ASP A 235 -9.50 15.81 -12.64
CA ASP A 235 -9.35 15.91 -14.08
C ASP A 235 -9.28 14.57 -14.82
N VAL A 236 -8.61 13.53 -14.30
CA VAL A 236 -8.55 12.19 -14.89
C VAL A 236 -9.90 11.47 -14.74
N VAL A 237 -10.52 11.58 -13.56
CA VAL A 237 -11.88 11.04 -13.34
C VAL A 237 -12.91 11.78 -14.20
N ALA A 238 -12.78 13.10 -14.34
CA ALA A 238 -13.62 13.90 -15.22
C ALA A 238 -13.40 13.50 -16.69
N LEU A 239 -12.14 13.36 -17.13
CA LEU A 239 -11.79 12.90 -18.47
C LEU A 239 -12.45 11.56 -18.79
N PHE A 240 -12.42 10.58 -17.88
CA PHE A 240 -13.08 9.29 -18.14
C PHE A 240 -14.59 9.40 -18.26
N ARG A 241 -15.24 10.28 -17.47
CA ARG A 241 -16.67 10.55 -17.64
C ARG A 241 -16.96 11.21 -18.99
N ASP A 242 -16.13 12.17 -19.39
CA ASP A 242 -16.27 12.88 -20.65
C ASP A 242 -16.04 11.96 -21.86
N LEU A 243 -15.18 10.94 -21.69
CA LEU A 243 -14.96 9.86 -22.66
C LEU A 243 -16.07 8.78 -22.65
N GLY A 244 -17.07 8.90 -21.78
CA GLY A 244 -18.25 8.03 -21.74
C GLY A 244 -18.13 6.81 -20.82
N HIS A 245 -17.08 6.71 -19.99
CA HIS A 245 -16.96 5.61 -19.02
C HIS A 245 -17.86 5.82 -17.81
N GLU A 246 -18.47 4.74 -17.31
CA GLU A 246 -19.18 4.78 -16.04
C GLU A 246 -18.20 4.84 -14.87
N VAL A 247 -18.23 5.94 -14.10
CA VAL A 247 -17.39 6.13 -12.92
C VAL A 247 -18.21 6.13 -11.62
N VAL A 248 -18.12 5.04 -10.86
CA VAL A 248 -18.77 4.86 -9.56
C VAL A 248 -17.83 5.32 -8.45
N ARG A 249 -18.24 6.29 -7.62
CA ARG A 249 -17.49 6.66 -6.42
C ARG A 249 -17.95 5.84 -5.21
N ARG A 250 -17.01 5.24 -4.48
CA ARG A 250 -17.23 4.58 -3.18
C ARG A 250 -16.26 5.15 -2.14
N GLY A 251 -16.75 6.04 -1.28
CA GLY A 251 -15.92 6.73 -0.29
C GLY A 251 -14.77 7.48 -0.95
N ARG A 252 -13.53 7.14 -0.58
CA ARG A 252 -12.29 7.68 -1.19
C ARG A 252 -11.84 6.89 -2.42
N THR A 253 -12.69 6.13 -3.09
CA THR A 253 -12.29 5.38 -4.30
C THR A 253 -13.16 5.76 -5.48
N ALA A 254 -12.54 5.89 -6.65
CA ALA A 254 -13.25 6.00 -7.93
C ALA A 254 -13.07 4.67 -8.67
N ARG A 255 -14.20 4.05 -9.04
CA ARG A 255 -14.26 2.79 -9.77
C ARG A 255 -14.74 3.06 -11.19
N LEU A 256 -14.00 2.58 -12.18
CA LEU A 256 -14.45 2.52 -13.56
C LEU A 256 -15.21 1.20 -13.73
N ALA A 257 -16.54 1.24 -13.88
CA ALA A 257 -17.39 0.06 -13.79
C ALA A 257 -17.04 -0.99 -14.87
N ASP A 258 -16.79 -0.53 -16.09
CA ASP A 258 -16.42 -1.36 -17.26
C ASP A 258 -14.99 -1.91 -17.21
N LEU A 259 -14.20 -1.41 -16.27
CA LEU A 259 -12.78 -1.74 -16.10
C LEU A 259 -12.53 -2.52 -14.80
N LEU A 260 -13.57 -2.67 -13.95
CA LEU A 260 -13.49 -3.26 -12.61
C LEU A 260 -12.21 -2.83 -11.87
N PHE A 261 -11.87 -1.56 -12.04
CA PHE A 261 -10.64 -0.93 -11.58
C PHE A 261 -11.00 0.15 -10.57
N SER A 262 -10.32 0.20 -9.42
CA SER A 262 -10.46 1.29 -8.46
C SER A 262 -9.13 1.95 -8.12
N THR A 263 -9.13 3.28 -8.07
CA THR A 263 -8.03 4.11 -7.54
C THR A 263 -8.42 4.72 -6.20
N GLN A 264 -7.45 4.97 -5.33
CA GLN A 264 -7.67 5.83 -4.17
C GLN A 264 -7.68 7.30 -4.62
N ALA A 265 -8.74 8.02 -4.26
CA ALA A 265 -8.86 9.46 -4.34
C ALA A 265 -8.05 10.11 -3.20
N PRO A 266 -7.54 11.35 -3.39
CA PRO A 266 -6.63 11.97 -2.44
C PRO A 266 -7.22 12.08 -1.03
N ASP A 267 -6.35 11.95 -0.04
CA ASP A 267 -6.68 12.33 1.32
C ASP A 267 -6.93 13.84 1.39
N ALA A 268 -8.02 14.24 2.05
CA ALA A 268 -8.37 15.65 2.27
C ALA A 268 -7.28 16.47 2.98
N TRP A 269 -6.25 15.81 3.54
CA TRP A 269 -5.08 16.44 4.15
C TRP A 269 -4.07 16.96 3.12
N THR A 270 -3.97 16.35 1.92
CA THR A 270 -3.04 16.81 0.87
C THR A 270 -3.63 18.00 0.09
N ALA A 271 -4.96 18.03 -0.09
CA ALA A 271 -5.64 19.11 -0.81
C ALA A 271 -5.53 20.49 -0.14
N LEU A 272 -5.36 20.54 1.18
CA LEU A 272 -5.17 21.80 1.91
C LEU A 272 -3.70 22.27 1.95
N ALA A 273 -2.73 21.37 1.77
CA ALA A 273 -1.33 21.74 1.69
C ALA A 273 -0.96 22.33 0.31
N THR A 274 -1.53 21.79 -0.78
CA THR A 274 -1.21 22.25 -2.14
C THR A 274 -1.88 23.58 -2.53
N VAL A 275 -2.98 23.96 -1.88
CA VAL A 275 -3.61 25.28 -2.08
C VAL A 275 -2.87 26.37 -1.29
N ALA A 276 -2.27 26.05 -0.14
CA ALA A 276 -1.49 27.00 0.65
C ALA A 276 -0.12 27.35 0.01
N GLU A 277 0.49 26.44 -0.76
CA GLU A 277 1.74 26.72 -1.49
C GLU A 277 1.53 27.37 -2.87
N ARG A 278 0.32 27.31 -3.45
CA ARG A 278 0.01 27.94 -4.74
C ARG A 278 -0.69 29.30 -4.66
N CYS A 279 -1.21 29.67 -3.49
CA CYS A 279 -1.73 31.00 -3.22
C CYS A 279 -0.77 31.75 -2.30
N GLY A 280 0.39 32.14 -2.85
CA GLY A 280 1.19 33.20 -2.26
C GLY A 280 0.42 34.52 -2.34
N THR A 281 -0.32 34.84 -1.29
CA THR A 281 -0.71 36.18 -0.85
C THR A 281 -0.92 36.16 0.65
#